data_AF-A0A1H2EGG2-F1
#
_entry.id   AF-A0A1H2EGG2-F1
#
_cell.length_a   1.000
_cell.length_b   1.000
_cell.length_c   1.000
_cell.angle_alpha   90.00
_cell.angle_beta   90.00
_cell.angle_gamma   90.00
#
_symmetry.space_group_name_H-M   'P 1'
#
loop_
_entity.id
_entity.type
_entity.pdbx_description
1 polymer ?
#
loop_
_entity_poly.entity_id
_entity_poly.type
_entity_poly.pdbx_seq_one_letter_code
_entity_poly.pdbx_strand_id
1 'polypeptide(L)'
;MEYLLQLAASPAAWVALATLIVMEIVLGIDNLIFISILTNKLPEQYRTKARRIGIGMALILRLGLLGTIAYIVQLTTPVFEVLGKAFSWKDMILIAGGLFLVWKATSEIHHSMTPQVEEKTDSVTSKVTLGFAAAIGQILMLDLVFSIDSIITAVGMTEHLPIMVIAVVVAVMVMLLASEPLAKFINDNPTVVMLALAFLIMIGMTLIAEGFGAHVPKGYVYAAMAFSATVETLNIVARQIREKRQAALVK
;
A
#
# COMPACT_ATOMS: atom_id res chain seq x y z
N MET A 1 4.25 19.06 -28.08
CA MET A 1 3.12 19.82 -27.50
C MET A 1 1.79 19.38 -28.11
N GLU A 2 1.72 19.17 -29.44
CA GLU A 2 0.54 18.60 -30.13
C GLU A 2 0.03 17.27 -29.57
N TYR A 3 0.91 16.32 -29.25
CA TYR A 3 0.51 15.04 -28.64
C TYR A 3 -0.24 15.20 -27.31
N LEU A 4 0.20 16.13 -26.45
CA LEU A 4 -0.47 16.41 -25.18
C LEU A 4 -1.81 17.14 -25.39
N LEU A 5 -1.88 18.03 -26.38
CA LEU A 5 -3.12 18.73 -26.73
C LEU A 5 -4.17 17.78 -27.32
N GLN A 6 -3.74 16.82 -28.14
CA GLN A 6 -4.62 15.76 -28.65
C GLN A 6 -5.14 14.86 -27.54
N LEU A 7 -4.29 14.48 -26.58
CA LEU A 7 -4.73 13.74 -25.39
C LEU A 7 -5.74 14.53 -24.57
N ALA A 8 -5.47 15.81 -24.30
CA ALA A 8 -6.36 16.68 -23.53
C ALA A 8 -7.73 16.87 -24.20
N ALA A 9 -7.78 16.83 -25.53
CA ALA A 9 -9.01 16.90 -26.31
C ALA A 9 -9.77 15.56 -26.40
N SER A 10 -9.16 14.44 -26.02
CA SER A 10 -9.75 13.10 -26.11
C SER A 10 -10.55 12.74 -24.85
N PRO A 11 -11.87 12.48 -24.94
CA PRO A 11 -12.66 12.01 -23.81
C PRO A 11 -12.15 10.67 -23.22
N ALA A 12 -11.61 9.79 -24.08
CA ALA A 12 -11.09 8.50 -23.65
C ALA A 12 -9.84 8.65 -22.75
N ALA A 13 -9.00 9.65 -23.01
CA ALA A 13 -7.84 9.93 -22.18
C ALA A 13 -8.24 10.36 -20.75
N TRP A 14 -9.31 11.15 -20.62
CA TRP A 14 -9.85 11.54 -19.32
C TRP A 14 -10.47 10.38 -18.56
N VAL A 15 -11.16 9.47 -19.24
CA VAL A 15 -11.70 8.24 -18.61
C VAL A 15 -10.57 7.33 -18.13
N ALA A 16 -9.54 7.13 -18.95
CA ALA A 16 -8.36 6.36 -18.56
C ALA A 16 -7.64 7.01 -17.38
N LEU A 17 -7.44 8.33 -17.41
CA LEU A 17 -6.84 9.09 -16.32
C LEU A 17 -7.64 8.93 -15.02
N ALA A 18 -8.96 9.13 -15.07
CA ALA A 18 -9.82 8.99 -13.91
C ALA A 18 -9.79 7.57 -13.34
N THR A 19 -9.85 6.56 -14.21
CA THR A 19 -9.78 5.15 -13.82
C THR A 19 -8.44 4.84 -13.15
N LEU A 20 -7.33 5.29 -13.72
CA LEU A 20 -6.01 5.10 -13.13
C LEU A 20 -5.88 5.83 -11.80
N ILE A 21 -6.34 7.08 -11.68
CA ILE A 21 -6.32 7.81 -10.39
C ILE A 21 -7.10 7.03 -9.32
N VAL A 22 -8.29 6.53 -9.65
CA VAL A 22 -9.11 5.76 -8.70
C VAL A 22 -8.39 4.48 -8.28
N MET A 23 -7.88 3.71 -9.25
CA MET A 23 -7.13 2.48 -8.98
C MET A 23 -5.90 2.73 -8.13
N GLU A 24 -5.16 3.80 -8.43
CA GLU A 24 -3.97 4.22 -7.72
C GLU A 24 -4.27 4.66 -6.29
N ILE A 25 -5.37 5.39 -6.07
CA ILE A 25 -5.80 5.77 -4.72
C ILE A 25 -6.26 4.55 -3.93
N VAL A 26 -7.08 3.68 -4.52
CA VAL A 26 -7.60 2.48 -3.84
C VAL A 26 -6.45 1.58 -3.41
N LEU A 27 -5.49 1.30 -4.30
CA LEU A 27 -4.28 0.54 -3.98
C LEU A 27 -3.34 1.30 -3.03
N GLY A 28 -3.27 2.62 -3.16
CA GLY A 28 -2.39 3.49 -2.38
C GLY A 28 -2.81 3.65 -0.92
N ILE A 29 -4.10 3.43 -0.59
CA ILE A 29 -4.59 3.46 0.80
C ILE A 29 -3.91 2.38 1.63
N ASP A 30 -3.76 1.16 1.11
CA ASP A 30 -3.10 0.06 1.83
C ASP A 30 -1.62 0.38 2.12
N ASN A 31 -0.94 0.97 1.14
CA ASN A 31 0.43 1.46 1.30
C ASN A 31 0.52 2.57 2.37
N LEU A 32 -0.45 3.49 2.39
CA LEU A 32 -0.51 4.56 3.39
C LEU A 32 -0.77 4.04 4.81
N ILE A 33 -1.62 3.02 4.95
CA ILE A 33 -1.85 2.36 6.24
C ILE A 33 -0.56 1.71 6.73
N PHE A 34 0.16 1.00 5.85
CA PHE A 34 1.43 0.38 6.23
C PHE A 34 2.49 1.41 6.64
N ILE A 35 2.63 2.49 5.86
CA ILE A 35 3.47 3.64 6.22
C ILE A 35 3.09 4.15 7.62
N SER A 36 1.80 4.25 7.92
CA SER A 36 1.33 4.70 9.24
C SER A 36 1.70 3.71 10.35
N ILE A 37 1.48 2.40 10.15
CA ILE A 37 1.83 1.35 11.13
C ILE A 37 3.32 1.36 11.45
N LEU A 38 4.18 1.40 10.43
CA LEU A 38 5.63 1.41 10.63
C LEU A 38 6.12 2.68 11.31
N THR A 39 5.63 3.83 10.87
CA THR A 39 6.06 5.11 11.43
C THR A 39 5.53 5.31 12.84
N ASN A 40 4.40 4.71 13.23
CA ASN A 40 3.88 4.77 14.60
C ASN A 40 4.79 4.06 15.63
N LYS A 41 5.70 3.18 15.19
CA LYS A 41 6.75 2.60 16.06
C LYS A 41 7.87 3.57 16.40
N LEU A 42 7.99 4.68 15.66
CA LEU A 42 8.97 5.72 15.93
C LEU A 42 8.50 6.63 17.07
N PRO A 43 9.42 7.31 17.78
CA PRO A 43 9.05 8.35 18.74
C PRO A 43 8.17 9.41 18.07
N GLU A 44 7.20 9.94 18.81
CA GLU A 44 6.13 10.81 18.29
C GLU A 44 6.65 11.96 17.42
N GLN A 45 7.73 12.60 17.86
CA GLN A 45 8.42 13.68 17.15
C GLN A 45 8.91 13.34 15.73
N TYR A 46 9.16 12.05 15.42
CA TYR A 46 9.66 11.62 14.12
C TYR A 46 8.58 11.05 13.20
N ARG A 47 7.38 10.71 13.72
CA ARG A 47 6.35 9.98 12.97
C ARG A 47 5.90 10.74 11.71
N THR A 48 5.50 12.00 11.87
CA THR A 48 5.03 12.84 10.75
C THR A 48 6.12 13.05 9.71
N LYS A 49 7.36 13.29 10.15
CA LYS A 49 8.50 13.47 9.25
C LYS A 49 8.79 12.17 8.49
N ALA A 50 8.78 11.02 9.16
CA ALA A 50 8.98 9.72 8.55
C ALA A 50 7.91 9.40 7.51
N ARG A 51 6.63 9.72 7.78
CA ARG A 51 5.54 9.52 6.81
C ARG A 51 5.73 10.37 5.56
N ARG A 52 5.93 11.68 5.72
CA ARG A 52 6.09 12.61 4.58
C ARG A 52 7.31 12.26 3.73
N ILE A 53 8.43 11.94 4.39
CA ILE A 53 9.66 11.51 3.70
C ILE A 53 9.44 10.16 3.00
N GLY A 54 8.83 9.18 3.68
CA GLY A 54 8.50 7.87 3.11
C GLY A 54 7.63 7.98 1.86
N ILE A 55 6.53 8.73 1.93
CA ILE A 55 5.63 8.95 0.78
C ILE A 55 6.33 9.73 -0.34
N GLY A 56 7.14 10.75 -0.01
CA GLY A 56 7.90 11.50 -1.00
C GLY A 56 8.94 10.65 -1.72
N MET A 57 9.67 9.80 -1.01
CA MET A 57 10.64 8.88 -1.63
C MET A 57 9.95 7.76 -2.40
N ALA A 58 8.80 7.27 -1.94
CA ALA A 58 7.97 6.33 -2.68
C ALA A 58 7.53 6.94 -4.03
N LEU A 59 7.09 8.20 -4.06
CA LEU A 59 6.79 8.89 -5.32
C LEU A 59 7.99 8.92 -6.27
N ILE A 60 9.16 9.28 -5.76
CA ILE A 60 10.39 9.34 -6.57
C ILE A 60 10.72 7.95 -7.13
N LEU A 61 10.66 6.92 -6.29
CA LEU A 61 10.86 5.53 -6.70
C LEU A 61 9.87 5.16 -7.81
N ARG A 62 8.59 5.46 -7.62
CA ARG A 62 7.53 5.14 -8.56
C ARG A 62 7.67 5.85 -9.90
N LEU A 63 8.01 7.13 -9.90
CA LEU A 63 8.32 7.88 -11.11
C LEU A 63 9.58 7.36 -11.80
N GLY A 64 10.58 6.93 -11.03
CA GLY A 64 11.78 6.27 -11.54
C GLY A 64 11.47 4.95 -12.24
N LEU A 65 10.66 4.09 -11.61
CA LEU A 65 10.17 2.83 -12.18
C LEU A 65 9.32 3.06 -13.44
N LEU A 66 8.48 4.09 -13.43
CA LEU A 66 7.68 4.47 -14.59
C LEU A 66 8.55 5.04 -15.73
N GLY A 67 9.66 5.70 -15.41
CA GLY A 67 10.67 6.09 -16.39
C GLY A 67 11.40 4.91 -17.03
N THR A 68 11.50 3.78 -16.32
CA THR A 68 12.09 2.52 -16.80
C THR A 68 11.04 1.50 -17.26
N ILE A 69 9.83 1.96 -17.62
CA ILE A 69 8.71 1.09 -18.00
C ILE A 69 9.06 0.08 -19.11
N ALA A 70 9.90 0.47 -20.07
CA ALA A 70 10.35 -0.42 -21.13
C ALA A 70 11.12 -1.65 -20.58
N TYR A 71 11.91 -1.45 -19.53
CA TYR A 71 12.58 -2.55 -18.82
C TYR A 71 11.59 -3.35 -17.97
N ILE A 72 10.63 -2.68 -17.31
CA ILE A 72 9.61 -3.36 -16.50
C ILE A 72 8.75 -4.28 -17.38
N VAL A 73 8.37 -3.87 -18.58
CA VAL A 73 7.63 -4.72 -19.52
C VAL A 73 8.46 -5.94 -19.94
N GLN A 74 9.79 -5.81 -20.08
CA GLN A 74 10.65 -6.97 -20.34
C GLN A 74 10.72 -7.93 -19.14
N LEU A 75 10.44 -7.49 -17.91
CA LEU A 75 10.38 -8.40 -16.77
C LEU A 75 9.26 -9.43 -16.89
N THR A 76 8.29 -9.24 -17.78
CA THR A 76 7.21 -10.20 -18.03
C THR A 76 7.61 -11.29 -19.03
N THR A 77 8.78 -11.20 -19.67
CA THR A 77 9.24 -12.24 -20.60
C THR A 77 9.66 -13.50 -19.81
N PRO A 78 9.25 -14.70 -20.25
CA PRO A 78 9.70 -15.96 -19.66
C PRO A 78 11.22 -16.07 -19.60
N VAL A 79 11.75 -16.41 -18.43
CA VAL A 79 13.19 -16.62 -18.18
C VAL A 79 13.51 -18.11 -18.11
N PHE A 80 12.66 -18.90 -17.45
CA PHE A 80 12.83 -20.34 -17.33
C PHE A 80 11.47 -21.02 -17.16
N GLU A 81 11.42 -22.33 -17.39
CA GLU A 81 10.20 -23.14 -17.28
C GLU A 81 10.37 -24.20 -16.19
N VAL A 82 9.39 -24.31 -15.28
CA VAL A 82 9.36 -25.34 -14.23
C VAL A 82 8.00 -26.02 -14.28
N LEU A 83 7.99 -27.35 -14.37
CA LEU A 83 6.77 -28.17 -14.36
C LEU A 83 5.72 -27.72 -15.40
N GLY A 84 6.16 -27.32 -16.59
CA GLY A 84 5.26 -26.86 -17.67
C GLY A 84 4.76 -25.41 -17.50
N LYS A 85 5.31 -24.65 -16.55
CA LYS A 85 4.99 -23.23 -16.33
C LYS A 85 6.21 -22.35 -16.57
N ALA A 86 6.06 -21.38 -17.46
CA ALA A 86 7.03 -20.32 -17.69
C ALA A 86 7.00 -19.31 -16.54
N PHE A 87 8.17 -18.96 -16.02
CA PHE A 87 8.36 -17.95 -14.98
C PHE A 87 9.18 -16.79 -15.52
N SER A 88 8.69 -15.57 -15.28
CA SER A 88 9.34 -14.32 -15.61
C SER A 88 9.98 -13.65 -14.38
N TRP A 89 10.81 -12.63 -14.59
CA TRP A 89 11.37 -11.86 -13.46
C TRP A 89 10.27 -11.16 -12.65
N LYS A 90 9.21 -10.69 -13.32
CA LYS A 90 8.01 -10.14 -12.68
C LYS A 90 7.44 -11.16 -11.68
N ASP A 91 7.25 -12.39 -12.12
CA ASP A 91 6.63 -13.44 -11.32
C ASP A 91 7.44 -13.73 -10.05
N MET A 92 8.77 -13.75 -10.17
CA MET A 92 9.67 -13.91 -9.03
C MET A 92 9.53 -12.75 -8.04
N ILE A 93 9.43 -11.51 -8.53
CA ILE A 93 9.26 -10.32 -7.68
C ILE A 93 7.90 -10.36 -6.97
N LEU A 94 6.82 -10.73 -7.66
CA LEU A 94 5.49 -10.84 -7.05
C LEU A 94 5.41 -11.96 -6.02
N ILE A 95 6.00 -13.12 -6.29
CA ILE A 95 6.06 -14.23 -5.32
C ILE A 95 6.88 -13.84 -4.10
N ALA A 96 8.09 -13.31 -4.29
CA ALA A 96 8.97 -12.91 -3.19
C ALA A 96 8.34 -11.78 -2.36
N GLY A 97 7.79 -10.77 -3.03
CA GLY A 97 7.08 -9.66 -2.40
C GLY A 97 5.84 -10.12 -1.65
N GLY A 98 5.02 -10.99 -2.25
CA GLY A 98 3.84 -11.54 -1.62
C GLY A 98 4.16 -12.40 -0.40
N LEU A 99 5.21 -13.24 -0.46
CA LEU A 99 5.70 -14.00 0.69
C LEU A 99 6.20 -13.08 1.80
N PHE A 100 6.93 -12.03 1.44
CA PHE A 100 7.38 -11.01 2.39
C PHE A 100 6.20 -10.32 3.07
N LEU A 101 5.17 -9.94 2.33
CA LEU A 101 3.94 -9.32 2.86
C LEU A 101 3.23 -10.25 3.84
N VAL A 102 3.00 -11.50 3.46
CA VAL A 102 2.33 -12.50 4.32
C VAL A 102 3.12 -12.71 5.61
N TRP A 103 4.45 -12.90 5.50
CA TRP A 103 5.32 -13.06 6.66
C TRP A 103 5.29 -11.83 7.57
N LYS A 104 5.43 -10.63 6.99
CA LYS A 104 5.42 -9.37 7.74
C LYS A 104 4.09 -9.13 8.43
N ALA A 105 2.98 -9.28 7.72
CA ALA A 105 1.65 -9.09 8.27
C ALA A 105 1.36 -10.07 9.40
N THR A 106 1.69 -11.35 9.22
CA THR A 106 1.53 -12.39 10.24
C THR A 106 2.37 -12.10 11.48
N SER A 107 3.63 -11.70 11.27
CA SER A 107 4.51 -11.31 12.38
C SER A 107 3.97 -10.08 13.12
N GLU A 108 3.44 -9.09 12.41
CA GLU A 108 2.87 -7.88 13.02
C GLU A 108 1.59 -8.18 13.82
N ILE A 109 0.73 -9.06 13.29
CA ILE A 109 -0.46 -9.57 14.00
C ILE A 109 -0.02 -10.27 15.29
N HIS A 110 0.96 -11.17 15.22
CA HIS A 110 1.44 -11.90 16.38
C HIS A 110 1.99 -10.97 17.47
N HIS A 111 2.79 -9.97 17.09
CA HIS A 111 3.28 -8.96 18.03
C HIS A 111 2.16 -8.11 18.63
N SER A 112 1.12 -7.78 17.86
CA SER A 112 -0.02 -6.99 18.33
C SER A 112 -0.90 -7.75 19.33
N MET A 113 -0.90 -9.10 19.26
CA MET A 113 -1.67 -9.97 20.16
C MET A 113 -0.88 -10.44 21.39
N THR A 114 0.44 -10.27 21.40
CA THR A 114 1.30 -10.68 22.52
C THR A 114 1.46 -9.50 23.49
N PRO A 115 1.11 -9.64 24.78
CA PRO A 115 1.34 -8.59 25.76
C PRO A 115 2.85 -8.25 25.83
N GLN A 116 3.21 -6.99 25.62
CA GLN A 116 4.61 -6.58 25.70
C GLN A 116 5.10 -6.73 27.14
N VAL A 117 6.09 -7.61 27.33
CA VAL A 117 7.04 -7.48 28.44
C VAL A 117 7.99 -6.37 28.02
N GLU A 118 7.87 -5.19 28.63
CA GLU A 118 8.76 -4.06 28.37
C GLU A 118 10.20 -4.41 28.80
N GLU A 119 11.04 -4.85 27.86
CA GLU A 119 12.49 -4.79 28.07
C GLU A 119 12.99 -3.38 27.75
N LYS A 120 13.07 -2.57 28.81
CA LYS A 120 13.88 -1.34 28.82
C LYS A 120 15.36 -1.72 28.71
N THR A 121 15.97 -1.48 27.56
CA THR A 121 17.44 -1.44 27.45
C THR A 121 17.92 -0.21 26.67
N ASP A 122 18.96 0.39 27.22
CA ASP A 122 19.52 1.72 26.95
C ASP A 122 20.06 1.97 25.53
N SER A 123 20.37 3.24 25.26
CA SER A 123 20.83 3.92 24.02
C SER A 123 19.73 4.42 23.06
N VAL A 124 19.04 5.48 23.46
CA VAL A 124 17.90 6.09 22.74
C VAL A 124 18.28 6.65 21.36
N THR A 125 19.48 7.23 21.18
CA THR A 125 19.77 7.99 19.95
C THR A 125 20.17 7.12 18.74
N SER A 126 20.99 6.08 18.93
CA SER A 126 21.38 5.19 17.82
C SER A 126 20.28 4.21 17.44
N LYS A 127 19.48 3.74 18.42
CA LYS A 127 18.29 2.91 18.17
C LYS A 127 17.23 3.67 17.37
N VAL A 128 17.07 4.98 17.60
CA VAL A 128 16.11 5.81 16.87
C VAL A 128 16.52 6.07 15.42
N THR A 129 17.81 6.32 15.14
CA THR A 129 18.27 6.52 13.75
C THR A 129 18.25 5.21 12.95
N LEU A 130 18.65 4.09 13.56
CA LEU A 130 18.48 2.75 12.98
C LEU A 130 17.00 2.43 12.74
N GLY A 131 16.11 2.74 13.69
CA GLY A 131 14.67 2.56 13.55
C GLY A 131 14.05 3.40 12.43
N PHE A 132 14.48 4.66 12.30
CA PHE A 132 14.00 5.56 11.25
C PHE A 132 14.41 5.07 9.86
N ALA A 133 15.70 4.77 9.66
CA ALA A 133 16.19 4.27 8.37
C ALA A 133 15.59 2.91 8.01
N ALA A 134 15.43 2.01 8.99
CA ALA A 134 14.78 0.72 8.79
C ALA A 134 13.31 0.87 8.40
N ALA A 135 12.56 1.77 9.05
CA ALA A 135 11.16 2.03 8.72
C ALA A 135 11.04 2.57 7.28
N ILE A 136 11.89 3.52 6.90
CA ILE A 136 11.96 4.04 5.54
C ILE A 136 12.28 2.93 4.53
N GLY A 137 13.29 2.10 4.81
CA GLY A 137 13.68 1.00 3.93
C GLY A 137 12.54 -0.01 3.72
N GLN A 138 11.79 -0.33 4.77
CA GLN A 138 10.62 -1.21 4.68
C GLN A 138 9.49 -0.58 3.87
N ILE A 139 9.24 0.72 4.03
CA ILE A 139 8.26 1.46 3.21
C ILE A 139 8.65 1.37 1.73
N LEU A 140 9.90 1.67 1.39
CA LEU A 140 10.36 1.64 0.00
C LEU A 140 10.36 0.23 -0.59
N MET A 141 10.70 -0.78 0.21
CA MET A 141 10.65 -2.17 -0.22
C MET A 141 9.22 -2.60 -0.54
N LEU A 142 8.24 -2.27 0.31
CA LEU A 142 6.84 -2.59 0.02
C LEU A 142 6.30 -1.81 -1.15
N ASP A 143 6.62 -0.53 -1.21
CA ASP A 143 6.22 0.33 -2.32
C ASP A 143 6.78 -0.18 -3.66
N LEU A 144 8.00 -0.72 -3.69
CA LEU A 144 8.58 -1.34 -4.88
C LEU A 144 7.73 -2.52 -5.37
N VAL A 145 7.34 -3.42 -4.46
CA VAL A 145 6.54 -4.61 -4.79
C VAL A 145 5.18 -4.20 -5.35
N PHE A 146 4.49 -3.25 -4.70
CA PHE A 146 3.20 -2.75 -5.17
C PHE A 146 3.30 -1.89 -6.43
N SER A 147 4.38 -1.13 -6.59
CA SER A 147 4.64 -0.31 -7.76
C SER A 147 4.81 -1.16 -9.02
N ILE A 148 5.46 -2.33 -8.91
CA ILE A 148 5.64 -3.21 -10.08
C ILE A 148 4.30 -3.79 -10.55
N ASP A 149 3.45 -4.29 -9.65
CA ASP A 149 2.11 -4.80 -10.00
C ASP A 149 1.21 -3.69 -10.60
N SER A 150 1.17 -2.54 -9.94
CA SER A 150 0.36 -1.39 -10.39
C SER A 150 0.82 -0.81 -11.72
N ILE A 151 2.14 -0.67 -11.97
CA ILE A 151 2.66 -0.19 -13.26
C ILE A 151 2.29 -1.16 -14.39
N ILE A 152 2.43 -2.47 -14.17
CA ILE A 152 2.08 -3.47 -15.20
C ILE A 152 0.57 -3.44 -15.48
N THR A 153 -0.24 -3.28 -14.44
CA THR A 153 -1.69 -3.08 -14.59
C THR A 153 -1.99 -1.80 -15.38
N ALA A 154 -1.29 -0.70 -15.10
CA ALA A 154 -1.48 0.58 -15.79
C ALA A 154 -1.10 0.51 -17.28
N VAL A 155 0.00 -0.18 -17.61
CA VAL A 155 0.39 -0.44 -19.01
C VAL A 155 -0.67 -1.25 -19.76
N GLY A 156 -1.36 -2.16 -19.06
CA GLY A 156 -2.49 -2.90 -19.64
C GLY A 156 -3.75 -2.05 -19.87
N MET A 157 -3.88 -0.89 -19.23
CA MET A 157 -5.04 0.00 -19.33
C MET A 157 -4.83 1.18 -20.29
N THR A 158 -3.60 1.70 -20.40
CA THR A 158 -3.28 2.81 -21.30
C THR A 158 -1.84 2.74 -21.79
N GLU A 159 -1.64 3.12 -23.05
CA GLU A 159 -0.31 3.23 -23.65
C GLU A 159 0.32 4.62 -23.42
N HIS A 160 -0.43 5.56 -22.85
CA HIS A 160 0.00 6.95 -22.74
C HIS A 160 0.74 7.22 -21.43
N LEU A 161 2.07 7.23 -21.49
CA LEU A 161 2.95 7.57 -20.35
C LEU A 161 2.55 8.85 -19.59
N PRO A 162 2.17 9.97 -20.23
CA PRO A 162 1.76 11.17 -19.50
C PRO A 162 0.54 10.95 -18.60
N ILE A 163 -0.41 10.10 -19.03
CA ILE A 163 -1.60 9.78 -18.21
C ILE A 163 -1.18 9.03 -16.95
N MET A 164 -0.30 8.03 -17.09
CA MET A 164 0.22 7.27 -15.96
C MET A 164 0.97 8.15 -14.96
N VAL A 165 1.84 9.03 -15.46
CA VAL A 165 2.60 9.98 -14.62
C VAL A 165 1.64 10.90 -13.85
N ILE A 166 0.67 11.50 -14.53
CA ILE A 166 -0.31 12.39 -13.89
C ILE A 166 -1.12 11.63 -12.84
N ALA A 167 -1.57 10.42 -13.16
CA ALA A 167 -2.33 9.59 -12.23
C ALA A 167 -1.56 9.31 -10.94
N VAL A 168 -0.29 8.88 -11.05
CA VAL A 168 0.59 8.62 -9.90
C VAL A 168 0.81 9.89 -9.08
N VAL A 169 1.12 11.02 -9.71
CA VAL A 169 1.36 12.29 -9.01
C VAL A 169 0.11 12.74 -8.27
N VAL A 170 -1.06 12.70 -8.92
CA VAL A 170 -2.33 13.08 -8.29
C VAL A 170 -2.66 12.16 -7.11
N ALA A 171 -2.55 10.83 -7.29
CA ALA A 171 -2.82 9.87 -6.24
C ALA A 171 -1.90 10.07 -5.02
N VAL A 172 -0.60 10.27 -5.23
CA VAL A 172 0.32 10.52 -4.12
C VAL A 172 0.07 11.86 -3.44
N MET A 173 -0.31 12.90 -4.17
CA MET A 173 -0.70 14.19 -3.57
C MET A 173 -1.92 14.00 -2.65
N VAL A 174 -2.92 13.23 -3.08
CA VAL A 174 -4.07 12.86 -2.24
C VAL A 174 -3.62 12.08 -1.01
N MET A 175 -2.73 11.09 -1.17
CA MET A 175 -2.18 10.33 -0.04
C MET A 175 -1.41 11.20 0.95
N LEU A 176 -0.60 12.15 0.49
CA LEU A 176 0.14 13.09 1.35
C LEU A 176 -0.82 13.89 2.22
N LEU A 177 -1.89 14.44 1.62
CA LEU A 177 -2.93 15.18 2.33
C LEU A 177 -3.72 14.29 3.30
N ALA A 178 -3.98 13.03 2.92
CA ALA A 178 -4.70 12.07 3.75
C ALA A 178 -3.83 11.42 4.84
N SER A 179 -2.50 11.51 4.75
CA SER A 179 -1.57 10.73 5.59
C SER A 179 -1.68 11.02 7.09
N GLU A 180 -1.85 12.27 7.47
CA GLU A 180 -1.99 12.69 8.86
C GLU A 180 -3.34 12.33 9.47
N PRO A 181 -4.49 12.68 8.86
CA PRO A 181 -5.78 12.28 9.40
C PRO A 181 -5.93 10.76 9.44
N LEU A 182 -5.44 10.05 8.42
CA LEU A 182 -5.49 8.58 8.41
C LEU A 182 -4.62 7.99 9.53
N ALA A 183 -3.40 8.49 9.72
CA ALA A 183 -2.54 8.01 10.79
C ALA A 183 -3.14 8.23 12.18
N LYS A 184 -3.80 9.38 12.41
CA LYS A 184 -4.53 9.64 13.66
C LYS A 184 -5.69 8.64 13.82
N PHE A 185 -6.49 8.45 12.78
CA PHE A 185 -7.60 7.51 12.79
C PHE A 185 -7.17 6.07 13.11
N ILE A 186 -6.04 5.63 12.55
CA ILE A 186 -5.47 4.30 12.81
C ILE A 186 -4.99 4.17 14.26
N ASN A 187 -4.34 5.21 14.81
CA ASN A 187 -3.90 5.22 16.21
C ASN A 187 -5.09 5.16 17.19
N ASP A 188 -6.19 5.83 16.84
CA ASP A 188 -7.39 5.88 17.68
C ASP A 188 -8.26 4.60 17.56
N ASN A 189 -8.03 3.76 16.54
CA ASN A 189 -8.84 2.56 16.27
C ASN A 189 -7.97 1.32 15.98
N PRO A 190 -7.53 0.58 17.03
CA PRO A 190 -6.68 -0.60 16.85
C PRO A 190 -7.28 -1.71 15.97
N THR A 191 -8.61 -1.80 15.91
CA THR A 191 -9.32 -2.76 15.03
C THR A 191 -9.06 -2.46 13.54
N VAL A 192 -8.81 -1.21 13.16
CA VAL A 192 -8.44 -0.81 11.80
C VAL A 192 -7.02 -1.28 11.45
N VAL A 193 -6.09 -1.28 12.43
CA VAL A 193 -4.75 -1.85 12.24
C VAL A 193 -4.85 -3.33 11.89
N MET A 194 -5.63 -4.09 12.67
CA MET A 194 -5.85 -5.52 12.42
C MET A 194 -6.49 -5.78 11.07
N LEU A 195 -7.49 -4.98 10.69
CA LEU A 195 -8.12 -5.06 9.37
C LEU A 195 -7.10 -4.84 8.25
N ALA A 196 -6.25 -3.82 8.37
CA ALA A 196 -5.25 -3.52 7.36
C ALA A 196 -4.14 -4.58 7.26
N LEU A 197 -3.73 -5.19 8.38
CA LEU A 197 -2.82 -6.33 8.36
C LEU A 197 -3.47 -7.54 7.68
N ALA A 198 -4.77 -7.76 7.86
CA ALA A 198 -5.51 -8.80 7.15
C ALA A 198 -5.59 -8.51 5.64
N PHE A 199 -5.79 -7.25 5.24
CA PHE A 199 -5.69 -6.84 3.83
C PHE A 199 -4.29 -7.10 3.27
N LEU A 200 -3.24 -6.82 4.05
CA LEU A 200 -1.86 -7.08 3.64
C LEU A 200 -1.60 -8.57 3.35
N ILE A 201 -2.16 -9.47 4.16
CA ILE A 201 -2.13 -10.92 3.89
C ILE A 201 -2.89 -11.23 2.61
N MET A 202 -4.11 -10.69 2.43
CA MET A 202 -4.92 -10.94 1.24
C MET A 202 -4.21 -10.49 -0.04
N ILE A 203 -3.61 -9.29 -0.05
CA ILE A 203 -2.83 -8.78 -1.19
C ILE A 203 -1.59 -9.64 -1.38
N GLY A 204 -0.86 -9.98 -0.32
CA GLY A 204 0.31 -10.85 -0.41
C GLY A 204 0.00 -12.20 -1.03
N MET A 205 -1.11 -12.83 -0.64
CA MET A 205 -1.61 -14.07 -1.24
C MET A 205 -2.02 -13.88 -2.71
N THR A 206 -2.61 -12.73 -3.04
CA THR A 206 -2.99 -12.38 -4.42
C THR A 206 -1.75 -12.24 -5.31
N LEU A 207 -0.69 -11.57 -4.84
CA LEU A 207 0.56 -11.43 -5.59
C LEU A 207 1.28 -12.78 -5.77
N ILE A 208 1.27 -13.65 -4.75
CA ILE A 208 1.78 -15.01 -4.88
C ILE A 208 1.00 -15.76 -5.97
N ALA A 209 -0.33 -15.70 -5.94
CA ALA A 209 -1.18 -16.36 -6.93
C ALA A 209 -0.89 -15.85 -8.35
N GLU A 210 -0.79 -14.53 -8.52
CA GLU A 210 -0.48 -13.89 -9.80
C GLU A 210 0.90 -14.27 -10.33
N GLY A 211 1.92 -14.35 -9.46
CA GLY A 211 3.25 -14.81 -9.86
C GLY A 211 3.30 -16.31 -10.23
N PHE A 212 2.33 -17.13 -9.79
CA PHE A 212 2.16 -18.50 -10.31
C PHE A 212 1.30 -18.58 -11.58
N GLY A 213 0.94 -17.42 -12.16
CA GLY A 213 0.12 -17.27 -13.36
C GLY A 213 -1.39 -17.31 -13.10
N ALA A 214 -1.83 -17.39 -11.84
CA ALA A 214 -3.26 -17.36 -11.52
C ALA A 214 -3.75 -15.91 -11.53
N HIS A 215 -4.60 -15.57 -12.50
CA HIS A 215 -5.15 -14.24 -12.60
C HIS A 215 -6.28 -14.08 -11.58
N VAL A 216 -6.05 -13.26 -10.56
CA VAL A 216 -7.06 -12.90 -9.57
C VAL A 216 -7.75 -11.61 -10.02
N PRO A 217 -9.07 -11.62 -10.28
CA PRO A 217 -9.76 -10.39 -10.64
C PRO A 217 -9.72 -9.39 -9.48
N LYS A 218 -9.00 -8.28 -9.67
CA LYS A 218 -8.78 -7.26 -8.63
C LYS A 218 -10.10 -6.72 -8.04
N GLY A 219 -11.18 -6.70 -8.84
CA GLY A 219 -12.51 -6.32 -8.38
C GLY A 219 -13.03 -7.13 -7.19
N TYR A 220 -12.70 -8.43 -7.10
CA TYR A 220 -13.08 -9.24 -5.93
C TYR A 220 -12.28 -8.85 -4.68
N VAL A 221 -11.00 -8.55 -4.83
CA VAL A 221 -10.15 -8.08 -3.73
C VAL A 221 -10.68 -6.73 -3.22
N TYR A 222 -10.97 -5.80 -4.11
CA TYR A 222 -11.52 -4.48 -3.74
C TYR A 222 -12.91 -4.58 -3.14
N ALA A 223 -13.77 -5.44 -3.65
CA ALA A 223 -15.08 -5.68 -3.07
C ALA A 223 -14.96 -6.23 -1.63
N ALA A 224 -14.04 -7.17 -1.39
CA ALA A 224 -13.78 -7.72 -0.06
C ALA A 224 -13.21 -6.67 0.90
N MET A 225 -12.32 -5.79 0.42
CA MET A 225 -11.78 -4.68 1.19
C MET A 225 -12.86 -3.66 1.55
N ALA A 226 -13.65 -3.21 0.56
CA ALA A 226 -14.73 -2.26 0.76
C ALA A 226 -15.80 -2.80 1.71
N PHE A 227 -16.17 -4.08 1.55
CA PHE A 227 -17.10 -4.75 2.45
C PHE A 227 -16.57 -4.79 3.88
N SER A 228 -15.33 -5.24 4.07
CA SER A 228 -14.72 -5.34 5.41
C SER A 228 -14.54 -3.96 6.06
N ALA A 229 -14.16 -2.94 5.30
CA ALA A 229 -14.08 -1.55 5.78
C ALA A 229 -15.46 -1.00 6.18
N THR A 230 -16.51 -1.35 5.44
CA THR A 230 -17.89 -0.98 5.78
C THR A 230 -18.32 -1.64 7.08
N VAL A 231 -18.07 -2.95 7.23
CA VAL A 231 -18.37 -3.70 8.46
C VAL A 231 -17.61 -3.10 9.65
N GLU A 232 -16.33 -2.79 9.47
CA GLU A 232 -15.53 -2.18 10.54
C GLU A 232 -16.02 -0.79 10.91
N THR A 233 -16.44 0.01 9.93
CA THR A 233 -17.07 1.32 10.19
C THR A 233 -18.33 1.17 11.04
N LEU A 234 -19.19 0.18 10.72
CA LEU A 234 -20.38 -0.13 11.52
C LEU A 234 -20.01 -0.58 12.94
N ASN A 235 -18.95 -1.38 13.11
CA ASN A 235 -18.45 -1.81 14.41
C ASN A 235 -17.96 -0.63 15.26
N ILE A 236 -17.20 0.29 14.67
CA ILE A 236 -16.71 1.50 15.35
C ILE A 236 -17.91 2.36 15.81
N VAL A 237 -18.88 2.60 14.94
CA VAL A 237 -20.09 3.36 15.27
C VAL A 237 -20.89 2.68 16.38
N ALA A 238 -21.09 1.36 16.30
CA ALA A 238 -21.82 0.60 17.32
C ALA A 238 -21.11 0.61 18.68
N ARG A 239 -19.77 0.60 18.70
CA ARG A 239 -18.97 0.74 19.92
C ARG A 239 -19.16 2.12 20.55
N GLN A 240 -19.05 3.19 19.76
CA GLN A 240 -19.25 4.57 20.25
C GLN A 240 -20.68 4.80 20.80
N ILE A 241 -21.71 4.24 20.17
CA ILE A 241 -23.09 4.33 20.66
C ILE A 241 -23.23 3.62 22.01
N ARG A 242 -22.62 2.44 22.18
CA ARG A 242 -22.66 1.67 23.43
C ARG A 242 -21.95 2.40 24.56
N GLU A 243 -20.76 2.95 24.31
CA GLU A 243 -20.01 3.75 25.29
C GLU A 243 -20.80 4.98 25.76
N LYS A 244 -21.43 5.72 24.83
CA LYS A 244 -22.30 6.86 25.16
C LYS A 244 -23.50 6.46 26.01
N ARG A 245 -24.14 5.33 25.71
CA ARG A 245 -25.27 4.82 26.51
C ARG A 245 -24.84 4.42 27.91
N GLN A 246 -23.70 3.74 28.06
CA GLN A 246 -23.16 3.37 29.37
C GLN A 246 -22.81 4.61 30.20
N ALA A 247 -22.17 5.62 29.60
CA ALA A 247 -21.87 6.88 30.28
C ALA A 247 -23.13 7.65 30.74
N ALA A 248 -24.24 7.53 30.01
CA ALA A 248 -25.51 8.13 30.38
C ALA A 248 -26.24 7.38 31.52
N LEU A 249 -25.95 6.09 31.74
CA LEU A 249 -26.52 5.29 32.83
C LEU A 249 -25.77 5.45 34.16
N VAL A 250 -24.54 5.96 34.13
CA VAL A 250 -23.69 6.18 35.31
C VAL A 250 -23.81 7.61 35.87
N LYS A 251 -24.47 8.52 35.13
CA LYS A 251 -24.81 9.89 35.58
C LYS A 251 -26.20 9.95 36.19
#